data_AF-A0A660MKK2-F1
#
_entry.id   AF-A0A660MKK2-F1
#
_cell.length_a   1.000
_cell.length_b   1.000
_cell.length_c   1.000
_cell.angle_alpha   90.00
_cell.angle_beta   90.00
_cell.angle_gamma   90.00
#
_symmetry.space_group_name_H-M   'P 1'
#
loop_
_entity.id
_entity.type
_entity.pdbx_description
1 polymer ?
#
loop_
_entity_poly.entity_id
_entity_poly.type
_entity_poly.pdbx_seq_one_letter_code
_entity_poly.pdbx_strand_id
1 'polypeptide(L)' 'TLMCGDTLHTDILGGNAYGVRTALFTAHGFYRGLDYVYYIKDSGIVPDYILPQL' A
#
# COMPACT_ATOMS: atom_id res chain seq x y z
N THR A 1 -8.09 12.84 5.37
CA THR A 1 -7.90 11.49 5.93
C THR A 1 -6.81 10.78 5.17
N LEU A 2 -6.04 9.92 5.82
CA LEU A 2 -5.01 9.06 5.23
C LEU A 2 -5.32 7.61 5.64
N MET A 3 -5.41 6.70 4.67
CA MET A 3 -5.55 5.26 4.93
C MET A 3 -4.17 4.62 4.93
N CYS A 4 -3.76 4.06 6.07
CA CYS A 4 -2.47 3.40 6.25
C CYS A 4 -2.69 1.89 6.33
N GLY A 5 -1.93 1.13 5.57
CA GLY A 5 -2.04 -0.32 5.55
C GLY A 5 -0.84 -1.00 4.94
N ASP A 6 -0.82 -2.32 4.95
CA ASP A 6 0.30 -3.15 4.54
C ASP A 6 0.01 -3.97 3.28
N THR A 7 -1.19 -3.85 2.72
CA THR A 7 -1.65 -4.71 1.61
C THR A 7 -2.26 -3.89 0.47
N LEU A 8 -1.84 -4.17 -0.77
CA LEU A 8 -2.33 -3.44 -1.96
C LEU A 8 -3.81 -3.72 -2.21
N HIS A 9 -4.21 -4.98 -2.18
CA HIS A 9 -5.54 -5.42 -2.60
C HIS A 9 -6.65 -5.14 -1.59
N THR A 10 -6.32 -4.69 -0.37
CA THR A 10 -7.31 -4.31 0.65
C THR A 10 -7.20 -2.84 0.98
N ASP A 11 -6.08 -2.42 1.59
CA ASP A 11 -5.99 -1.09 2.17
C ASP A 11 -5.82 -0.03 1.09
N ILE A 12 -4.91 -0.28 0.15
CA ILE A 12 -4.62 0.67 -0.92
C ILE A 12 -5.74 0.69 -1.96
N LEU A 13 -6.21 -0.48 -2.39
CA LEU A 13 -7.34 -0.58 -3.32
C LEU A 13 -8.61 0.02 -2.72
N GLY A 14 -8.90 -0.29 -1.45
CA GLY A 14 -10.06 0.25 -0.74
C GLY A 14 -9.98 1.77 -0.53
N GLY A 15 -8.83 2.27 -0.07
CA GLY A 15 -8.61 3.70 0.12
C GLY A 15 -8.69 4.49 -1.18
N ASN A 16 -8.10 3.96 -2.26
CA ASN A 16 -8.19 4.55 -3.60
C ASN A 16 -9.63 4.56 -4.11
N ALA A 17 -10.38 3.46 -3.96
CA ALA A 17 -11.78 3.38 -4.36
C ALA A 17 -12.69 4.33 -3.55
N TYR A 18 -12.35 4.56 -2.28
CA TYR A 18 -13.05 5.52 -1.43
C TYR A 18 -12.67 6.99 -1.71
N GLY A 19 -11.56 7.24 -2.42
CA GLY A 19 -11.10 8.58 -2.79
C GLY A 19 -10.31 9.30 -1.69
N VAL A 20 -9.63 8.56 -0.81
CA VAL A 20 -8.71 9.13 0.19
C VAL A 20 -7.26 8.79 -0.16
N ARG A 21 -6.31 9.59 0.35
CA ARG A 21 -4.89 9.27 0.19
C ARG A 21 -4.53 7.98 0.92
N THR A 22 -3.58 7.23 0.39
CA THR A 22 -3.14 5.93 0.90
C THR A 22 -1.65 5.87 1.18
N ALA A 23 -1.25 5.14 2.22
CA ALA A 23 0.14 4.87 2.57
C ALA A 23 0.36 3.37 2.73
N LEU A 24 1.33 2.82 1.98
CA LEU A 24 1.74 1.42 2.08
C LEU A 24 2.91 1.27 3.05
N PHE A 25 2.75 0.43 4.06
CA PHE A 25 3.81 0.03 4.99
C PHE A 25 4.56 -1.22 4.53
N THR A 26 5.89 -1.16 4.58
CA THR A 26 6.75 -2.19 3.95
C THR A 26 7.69 -2.92 4.92
N ALA A 27 7.97 -2.38 6.10
CA ALA A 27 8.85 -3.04 7.08
C ALA A 27 8.10 -4.03 7.99
N HIS A 28 6.77 -4.08 7.91
CA HIS A 28 5.93 -5.03 8.64
C HIS A 28 4.77 -5.50 7.76
N GLY A 29 4.04 -6.49 8.24
CA GLY A 29 2.83 -6.95 7.55
C GLY A 29 3.11 -7.79 6.30
N PHE A 30 2.15 -7.79 5.38
CA PHE A 30 2.08 -8.68 4.23
C PHE A 30 3.30 -8.58 3.29
N TYR A 31 3.75 -7.36 2.97
CA TYR A 31 4.91 -7.16 2.08
C TYR A 31 6.27 -7.17 2.76
N ARG A 32 6.37 -7.51 4.05
CA ARG A 32 7.66 -7.49 4.75
C ARG A 32 8.64 -8.47 4.11
N GLY A 33 9.75 -7.93 3.59
CA GLY A 33 10.80 -8.72 2.92
C GLY A 33 10.43 -9.19 1.50
N LEU A 34 9.31 -8.70 0.95
CA LEU A 34 8.91 -8.93 -0.43
C LEU A 34 9.24 -7.72 -1.31
N ASP A 35 9.32 -7.95 -2.62
CA ASP A 35 9.46 -6.89 -3.60
C ASP A 35 8.09 -6.22 -3.86
N TYR A 36 7.68 -5.34 -2.95
CA TYR A 36 6.44 -4.58 -3.10
C TYR A 36 6.41 -3.73 -4.39
N VAL A 37 7.57 -3.36 -4.95
CA VAL A 37 7.64 -2.60 -6.20
C VAL A 37 7.17 -3.46 -7.38
N TYR A 38 7.58 -4.72 -7.41
CA TYR A 38 7.06 -5.69 -8.37
C TYR A 38 5.53 -5.79 -8.29
N TYR A 39 4.97 -5.94 -7.09
CA TYR A 39 3.52 -6.10 -6.92
C TYR A 39 2.72 -4.83 -7.24
N ILE A 40 3.27 -3.64 -6.97
CA ILE A 40 2.66 -2.37 -7.40
C ILE A 40 2.59 -2.33 -8.93
N LYS A 41 3.68 -2.69 -9.62
CA LYS A 41 3.73 -2.69 -11.08
C LYS A 41 2.82 -3.73 -11.71
N ASP A 42 2.77 -4.94 -11.14
CA ASP A 42 1.97 -6.05 -11.64
C ASP A 42 0.46 -5.80 -11.45
N SER A 43 0.06 -5.34 -10.27
CA SER A 43 -1.36 -5.09 -9.95
C SER A 43 -1.89 -3.76 -10.50
N GLY A 44 -1.03 -2.78 -10.74
CA GLY A 44 -1.44 -1.40 -11.05
C GLY A 44 -2.07 -0.66 -9.87
N ILE A 45 -2.06 -1.23 -8.66
CA ILE A 45 -2.55 -0.59 -7.45
C ILE A 45 -1.44 0.27 -6.86
N VAL A 46 -1.61 1.60 -6.93
CA VAL A 46 -0.56 2.56 -6.57
C VAL A 46 -0.93 3.30 -5.28
N PRO A 47 -0.11 3.25 -4.23
CA PRO A 47 -0.27 4.09 -3.05
C PRO A 47 0.28 5.52 -3.27
N ASP A 48 -0.24 6.51 -2.55
CA ASP A 48 0.33 7.87 -2.58
C ASP A 48 1.67 7.96 -1.85
N TYR A 49 1.84 7.17 -0.80
CA TYR A 49 3.04 7.13 0.03
C TYR A 49 3.53 5.71 0.24
N ILE A 50 4.85 5.54 0.30
CA ILE A 50 5.51 4.29 0.72
C ILE A 50 6.35 4.63 1.94
N LEU A 51 6.10 3.94 3.05
CA LEU A 51 6.75 4.18 4.32
C LEU A 51 7.21 2.84 4.91
N PRO A 52 8.40 2.72 5.51
CA PRO A 52 8.79 1.47 6.16
C PRO A 52 7.92 1.20 7.40
N GLN A 53 7.65 2.23 8.20
CA GLN A 53 6.87 2.18 9.44
C GLN A 53 6.30 3.58 9.75
N LEU A 54 5.48 3.68 10.80
CA LEU A 54 4.98 4.97 11.36
C LEU A 54 6.12 5.86 11.88
#